data_AF-A0A495HWD2-F1
#
_entry.id   AF-A0A495HWD2-F1
#
_cell.length_a   1.000
_cell.length_b   1.000
_cell.length_c   1.000
_cell.angle_alpha   90.00
_cell.angle_beta   90.00
_cell.angle_gamma   90.00
#
_symmetry.space_group_name_H-M   'P 1'
#
loop_
_entity.id
_entity.type
_entity.pdbx_description
1 polymer ?
#
loop_
_entity_poly.entity_id
_entity_poly.type
_entity_poly.pdbx_seq_one_letter_code
_entity_poly.pdbx_strand_id
1 'polypeptide(L)'
;MSEVAVTAVALEKVECKLDLVEKYRDLVQEAYITPIRTVIVVDDEFPTLDSYVDYLLIHEAGDAHLPERKKYSARNIEIVKNLLKYSRKDGRDWLVDIFDGGQINIDENFTLPKHLQHSDLMILDYHLKGDHGTGQDAIKILKILAESNHFNMVAIYTKGYEGEIGKVFNDVVFSLYKNNIDCQLTDKERVAVDNVLDTVDNGIFSDLVGDDAELLLRSLIELQDLKKLSQSPPWKDFFLRLTERLGRSDFQRLAITKYVVGDLLNKYQERFSSDDYGKVNFFIDKDVNWIRVNTLFVTIINKKEDPSKIFEKLLSALINWQPTPHQLVMSKMRAQMDDYGVHAESGVLRDRVLQAGWLSQFFQEHADDRALSWRNNIRFHWFALGDKIRGKMNSFSLSVSNYLSEMGEDEVLSKFSMNDLDRKNICLRMNSFNSFKLDIDDAHLMTGHVLKLNDGDFWVCMSPACDLIPGQKDGGRFKKMGNMMPFVGVKLYEIGEKIALEDANSNIHVFMNEDFGGACYSFHPGGVHSAAPHWEMLYAENTGRFQDKALKVHKISFEKSAANVVAHEAIVVSQFRYEYALNFLNRLGGSLSRVGLDYHNFVSPKP
;
A
#
# COMPACT_ATOMS: atom_id res chain seq x y z
N MET A 1 -38.23 -25.01 -28.90
CA MET A 1 -37.33 -25.27 -27.75
C MET A 1 -36.08 -24.37 -27.75
N SER A 2 -35.94 -23.39 -28.65
CA SER A 2 -34.71 -22.58 -28.81
C SER A 2 -34.76 -21.17 -28.21
N GLU A 3 -35.93 -20.67 -27.80
CA GLU A 3 -36.06 -19.31 -27.26
C GLU A 3 -36.14 -19.33 -25.72
N VAL A 4 -36.97 -20.21 -25.16
CA VAL A 4 -37.15 -20.37 -23.70
C VAL A 4 -35.87 -20.76 -22.98
N ALA A 5 -35.02 -21.59 -23.60
CA ALA A 5 -33.73 -21.98 -23.02
C ALA A 5 -32.71 -20.82 -23.02
N VAL A 6 -32.75 -19.94 -24.03
CA VAL A 6 -31.85 -18.78 -24.11
C VAL A 6 -32.28 -17.72 -23.09
N THR A 7 -33.59 -17.52 -22.90
CA THR A 7 -34.12 -16.60 -21.88
C THR A 7 -33.84 -17.09 -20.46
N ALA A 8 -33.97 -18.40 -20.20
CA ALA A 8 -33.66 -18.98 -18.88
C ALA A 8 -32.17 -18.83 -18.52
N VAL A 9 -31.26 -19.11 -19.46
CA VAL A 9 -29.81 -18.93 -19.26
C VAL A 9 -29.43 -17.46 -19.07
N ALA A 10 -30.14 -16.53 -19.73
CA ALA A 10 -29.92 -15.11 -19.53
C ALA A 10 -30.40 -14.64 -18.14
N LEU A 11 -31.53 -15.15 -17.66
CA LEU A 11 -32.06 -14.85 -16.33
C LEU A 11 -31.16 -15.40 -15.22
N GLU A 12 -30.71 -16.65 -15.31
CA GLU A 12 -29.75 -17.25 -14.36
C GLU A 12 -28.44 -16.46 -14.27
N LYS A 13 -27.94 -15.96 -15.41
CA LYS A 13 -26.73 -15.12 -15.44
C LYS A 13 -26.93 -13.75 -14.78
N VAL A 14 -28.12 -13.18 -14.87
CA VAL A 14 -28.46 -11.90 -14.22
C VAL A 14 -28.63 -12.09 -12.71
N GLU A 15 -29.32 -13.15 -12.29
CA GLU A 15 -29.47 -13.49 -10.86
C GLU A 15 -28.13 -13.78 -10.19
N CYS A 16 -27.25 -14.55 -10.84
CA CYS A 16 -25.90 -14.84 -10.35
C CYS A 16 -25.05 -13.55 -10.18
N LYS A 17 -25.17 -12.59 -11.11
CA LYS A 17 -24.48 -11.29 -11.00
C LYS A 17 -25.03 -10.43 -9.87
N LEU A 18 -26.33 -10.45 -9.63
CA LEU A 18 -26.94 -9.69 -8.53
C LEU A 18 -26.50 -10.25 -7.17
N ASP A 19 -26.46 -11.57 -7.03
CA ASP A 19 -25.96 -12.25 -5.82
C ASP A 19 -24.49 -11.90 -5.52
N LEU A 20 -23.63 -11.88 -6.55
CA LEU A 20 -22.23 -11.46 -6.39
C LEU A 20 -22.08 -10.00 -5.93
N VAL A 21 -22.95 -9.09 -6.39
CA VAL A 21 -22.93 -7.68 -5.97
C VAL A 21 -23.33 -7.56 -4.50
N GLU A 22 -24.36 -8.28 -4.06
CA GLU A 22 -24.79 -8.30 -2.66
C GLU A 22 -23.71 -8.92 -1.75
N LYS A 23 -23.12 -10.06 -2.14
CA LYS A 23 -22.00 -10.68 -1.42
C LYS A 23 -20.81 -9.72 -1.28
N TYR A 24 -20.45 -9.00 -2.35
CA TYR A 24 -19.36 -8.02 -2.26
C TYR A 24 -19.71 -6.84 -1.34
N ARG A 25 -20.95 -6.34 -1.42
CA ARG A 25 -21.46 -5.31 -0.52
C ARG A 25 -21.35 -5.74 0.93
N ASP A 26 -21.71 -6.98 1.25
CA ASP A 26 -21.61 -7.53 2.61
C ASP A 26 -20.16 -7.62 3.08
N LEU A 27 -19.23 -8.03 2.21
CA LEU A 27 -17.79 -8.04 2.53
C LEU A 27 -17.26 -6.63 2.84
N VAL A 28 -17.64 -5.64 2.03
CA VAL A 28 -17.25 -4.23 2.27
C VAL A 28 -17.87 -3.70 3.56
N GLN A 29 -19.15 -4.00 3.81
CA GLN A 29 -19.85 -3.58 5.02
C GLN A 29 -19.23 -4.23 6.27
N GLU A 30 -18.87 -5.50 6.22
CA GLU A 30 -18.23 -6.21 7.34
C GLU A 30 -16.80 -5.71 7.60
N ALA A 31 -16.06 -5.33 6.56
CA ALA A 31 -14.67 -4.86 6.67
C ALA A 31 -14.55 -3.39 7.11
N TYR A 32 -15.39 -2.50 6.60
CA TYR A 32 -15.24 -1.05 6.80
C TYR A 32 -16.31 -0.40 7.66
N ILE A 33 -17.58 -0.84 7.57
CA ILE A 33 -18.68 -0.17 8.27
C ILE A 33 -18.95 -0.78 9.65
N THR A 34 -19.00 -2.11 9.71
CA THR A 34 -19.28 -2.85 10.95
C THR A 34 -18.25 -2.60 12.06
N PRO A 35 -16.96 -2.39 11.75
CA PRO A 35 -15.96 -2.08 12.77
C PRO A 35 -16.05 -0.67 13.37
N ILE A 36 -16.82 0.25 12.77
CA ILE A 36 -16.95 1.62 13.31
C ILE A 36 -17.48 1.54 14.75
N ARG A 37 -16.80 2.22 15.67
CA ARG A 37 -17.19 2.38 17.08
C ARG A 37 -17.30 3.85 17.46
N THR A 38 -16.52 4.72 16.83
CA THR A 38 -16.46 6.14 17.14
C THR A 38 -16.80 6.98 15.92
N VAL A 39 -17.75 7.90 16.08
CA VAL A 39 -18.18 8.85 15.06
C VAL A 39 -18.06 10.25 15.63
N ILE A 40 -17.35 11.12 14.91
CA ILE A 40 -17.15 12.50 15.34
C ILE A 40 -17.78 13.42 14.31
N VAL A 41 -18.68 14.29 14.75
CA VAL A 41 -19.33 15.28 13.90
C VAL A 41 -18.73 16.65 14.17
N VAL A 42 -18.14 17.26 13.16
CA VAL A 42 -17.56 18.61 13.24
C VAL A 42 -18.41 19.53 12.37
N ASP A 43 -19.22 20.35 13.02
CA ASP A 43 -20.19 21.24 12.36
C ASP A 43 -20.37 22.48 13.25
N ASP A 44 -20.44 23.67 12.66
CA ASP A 44 -20.63 24.91 13.41
C ASP A 44 -22.11 25.22 13.65
N GLU A 45 -23.04 24.65 12.90
CA GLU A 45 -24.47 24.88 13.10
C GLU A 45 -25.11 23.88 14.08
N PHE A 46 -24.43 22.78 14.42
CA PHE A 46 -24.93 21.75 15.32
C PHE A 46 -24.63 22.04 16.81
N PRO A 47 -25.57 21.74 17.72
CA PRO A 47 -25.31 21.85 19.15
C PRO A 47 -24.42 20.72 19.64
N THR A 48 -23.40 21.06 20.45
CA THR A 48 -22.68 20.09 21.27
C THR A 48 -23.54 19.72 22.48
N LEU A 49 -23.22 18.63 23.18
CA LEU A 49 -23.99 18.23 24.37
C LEU A 49 -23.96 19.33 25.43
N ASP A 50 -22.77 19.84 25.74
CA ASP A 50 -22.58 20.89 26.75
C ASP A 50 -23.31 22.17 26.35
N SER A 51 -23.20 22.60 25.07
CA SER A 51 -23.87 23.81 24.61
C SER A 51 -25.39 23.69 24.60
N TYR A 52 -25.91 22.48 24.35
CA TYR A 52 -27.35 22.21 24.41
C TYR A 52 -27.89 22.19 25.84
N VAL A 53 -27.15 21.62 26.79
CA VAL A 53 -27.53 21.63 28.21
C VAL A 53 -27.52 23.05 28.75
N ASP A 54 -26.47 23.84 28.45
CA ASP A 54 -26.42 25.26 28.77
C ASP A 54 -27.63 26.01 28.17
N TYR A 55 -27.95 25.76 26.90
CA TYR A 55 -29.09 26.35 26.21
C TYR A 55 -30.42 26.07 26.94
N LEU A 56 -30.64 24.83 27.39
CA LEU A 56 -31.85 24.45 28.13
C LEU A 56 -31.92 25.11 29.52
N LEU A 57 -30.81 25.11 30.27
CA LEU A 57 -30.76 25.71 31.62
C LEU A 57 -31.09 27.21 31.57
N ILE A 58 -30.62 27.91 30.54
CA ILE A 58 -30.90 29.33 30.34
C ILE A 58 -32.37 29.56 29.97
N HIS A 59 -32.93 28.70 29.11
CA HIS A 59 -34.35 28.79 28.71
C HIS A 59 -35.31 28.52 29.87
N GLU A 60 -34.96 27.64 30.81
CA GLU A 60 -35.74 27.36 32.01
C GLU A 60 -35.61 28.45 33.09
N ALA A 61 -34.46 29.12 33.18
CA ALA A 61 -34.20 30.16 34.18
C ALA A 61 -34.90 31.50 33.89
N GLY A 62 -35.43 31.72 32.68
CA GLY A 62 -36.18 32.93 32.31
C GLY A 62 -35.36 34.23 32.33
N ASP A 63 -34.03 34.13 32.38
CA ASP A 63 -33.15 35.27 32.64
C ASP A 63 -32.76 36.00 31.35
N ALA A 64 -33.16 37.27 31.23
CA ALA A 64 -33.04 38.09 30.02
C ALA A 64 -31.64 38.73 29.84
N HIS A 65 -30.66 38.42 30.69
CA HIS A 65 -29.37 39.11 30.77
C HIS A 65 -28.14 38.22 30.58
N LEU A 66 -28.23 37.20 29.72
CA LEU A 66 -27.06 36.42 29.32
C LEU A 66 -26.55 36.84 27.93
N PRO A 67 -25.22 36.78 27.69
CA PRO A 67 -24.59 37.23 26.45
C PRO A 67 -25.15 36.46 25.25
N GLU A 68 -25.20 37.08 24.07
CA GLU A 68 -25.66 36.48 22.81
C GLU A 68 -24.94 35.14 22.53
N ARG A 69 -25.50 34.04 23.04
CA ARG A 69 -25.04 32.68 22.75
C ARG A 69 -25.90 32.09 21.63
N LYS A 70 -25.24 31.30 20.76
CA LYS A 70 -25.72 30.69 19.51
C LYS A 70 -27.14 30.10 19.68
N LYS A 71 -28.14 30.64 18.96
CA LYS A 71 -29.48 30.02 18.87
C LYS A 71 -29.43 28.86 17.89
N TYR A 72 -29.79 27.66 18.34
CA TYR A 72 -29.86 26.49 17.46
C TYR A 72 -31.23 26.42 16.77
N SER A 73 -31.22 26.11 15.47
CA SER A 73 -32.46 25.90 14.73
C SER A 73 -33.10 24.56 15.13
N ALA A 74 -34.44 24.50 15.14
CA ALA A 74 -35.17 23.26 15.42
C ALA A 74 -34.78 22.13 14.44
N ARG A 75 -34.49 22.50 13.18
CA ARG A 75 -34.02 21.59 12.14
C ARG A 75 -32.67 20.95 12.50
N ASN A 76 -31.70 21.73 13.00
CA ASN A 76 -30.38 21.20 13.35
C ASN A 76 -30.44 20.27 14.56
N ILE A 77 -31.28 20.60 15.54
CA ILE A 77 -31.54 19.73 16.70
C ILE A 77 -32.17 18.40 16.23
N GLU A 78 -33.12 18.45 15.28
CA GLU A 78 -33.74 17.26 14.70
C GLU A 78 -32.74 16.40 13.92
N ILE A 79 -31.85 17.02 13.13
CA ILE A 79 -30.77 16.32 12.42
C ILE A 79 -29.86 15.59 13.41
N VAL A 80 -29.38 16.28 14.45
CA VAL A 80 -28.53 15.67 15.49
C VAL A 80 -29.24 14.51 16.18
N LYS A 81 -30.52 14.70 16.55
CA LYS A 81 -31.34 13.66 17.16
C LYS A 81 -31.49 12.43 16.27
N ASN A 82 -31.69 12.64 14.96
CA ASN A 82 -31.83 11.55 14.01
C ASN A 82 -30.51 10.79 13.82
N LEU A 83 -29.38 11.52 13.76
CA LEU A 83 -28.05 10.94 13.71
C LEU A 83 -27.77 10.07 14.95
N LEU A 84 -28.03 10.60 16.16
CA LEU A 84 -27.87 9.85 17.41
C LEU A 84 -28.77 8.60 17.48
N LYS A 85 -30.01 8.69 17.02
CA LYS A 85 -30.92 7.53 16.96
C LYS A 85 -30.40 6.48 15.99
N TYR A 86 -29.97 6.89 14.82
CA TYR A 86 -29.49 6.00 13.77
C TYR A 86 -28.20 5.27 14.20
N SER A 87 -27.29 5.99 14.87
CA SER A 87 -26.04 5.44 15.43
C SER A 87 -26.24 4.36 16.50
N ARG A 88 -27.45 4.25 17.08
CA ARG A 88 -27.81 3.27 18.10
C ARG A 88 -28.76 2.18 17.59
N LYS A 89 -29.16 2.26 16.31
CA LYS A 89 -30.12 1.34 15.70
C LYS A 89 -29.42 0.06 15.22
N ASP A 90 -30.17 -1.04 15.13
CA ASP A 90 -29.74 -2.27 14.47
C ASP A 90 -28.43 -2.88 15.04
N GLY A 91 -28.23 -2.76 16.36
CA GLY A 91 -27.05 -3.29 17.06
C GLY A 91 -25.76 -2.51 16.82
N ARG A 92 -25.86 -1.27 16.31
CA ARG A 92 -24.71 -0.36 16.21
C ARG A 92 -24.43 0.26 17.55
N ASP A 93 -23.20 0.07 18.03
CA ASP A 93 -22.70 0.62 19.29
C ASP A 93 -21.81 1.83 19.03
N TRP A 94 -22.26 2.75 18.17
CA TRP A 94 -21.47 3.94 17.82
C TRP A 94 -21.54 4.99 18.92
N LEU A 95 -20.37 5.34 19.45
CA LEU A 95 -20.15 6.53 20.24
C LEU A 95 -20.12 7.73 19.29
N VAL A 96 -21.12 8.60 19.38
CA VAL A 96 -21.17 9.84 18.60
C VAL A 96 -20.81 11.01 19.51
N ASP A 97 -19.85 11.81 19.07
CA ASP A 97 -19.54 13.11 19.69
C ASP A 97 -19.68 14.25 18.66
N ILE A 98 -20.03 15.45 19.13
CA ILE A 98 -20.25 16.63 18.28
C ILE A 98 -19.34 17.75 18.75
N PHE A 99 -18.52 18.22 17.83
CA PHE A 99 -17.56 19.30 18.05
C PHE A 99 -18.01 20.57 17.30
N ASP A 100 -18.01 21.71 17.99
CA ASP A 100 -18.32 23.00 17.38
C ASP A 100 -17.17 23.44 16.46
N GLY A 101 -17.37 23.31 15.15
CA GLY A 101 -16.40 23.68 14.13
C GLY A 101 -15.92 25.14 14.24
N GLY A 102 -16.77 26.04 14.75
CA GLY A 102 -16.44 27.45 14.92
C GLY A 102 -15.42 27.74 16.02
N GLN A 103 -15.18 26.78 16.92
CA GLN A 103 -14.17 26.89 17.98
C GLN A 103 -12.80 26.36 17.58
N ILE A 104 -12.69 25.72 16.41
CA ILE A 104 -11.41 25.22 15.91
C ILE A 104 -10.59 26.39 15.38
N ASN A 105 -9.61 26.84 16.18
CA ASN A 105 -8.67 27.87 15.75
C ASN A 105 -7.52 27.22 14.97
N ILE A 106 -7.70 27.06 13.66
CA ILE A 106 -6.71 26.42 12.77
C ILE A 106 -5.65 27.43 12.33
N ASP A 107 -4.67 27.69 13.20
CA ASP A 107 -3.44 28.40 12.87
C ASP A 107 -2.40 27.48 12.17
N GLU A 108 -1.24 28.03 11.80
CA GLU A 108 -0.18 27.27 11.10
C GLU A 108 0.42 26.12 11.94
N ASN A 109 0.23 26.13 13.26
CA ASN A 109 0.73 25.10 14.18
C ASN A 109 -0.41 24.25 14.77
N PHE A 110 -1.59 24.31 14.17
CA PHE A 110 -2.76 23.63 14.69
C PHE A 110 -2.54 22.11 14.63
N THR A 111 -2.56 21.49 15.81
CA THR A 111 -2.64 20.04 15.93
C THR A 111 -4.10 19.70 16.21
N LEU A 112 -4.67 18.86 15.35
CA LEU A 112 -6.01 18.35 15.57
C LEU A 112 -6.02 17.61 16.93
N PRO A 113 -6.95 17.92 17.84
CA PRO A 113 -7.05 17.22 19.11
C PRO A 113 -7.02 15.70 18.92
N LYS A 114 -6.22 15.00 19.74
CA LYS A 114 -6.00 13.55 19.58
C LYS A 114 -7.30 12.73 19.51
N HIS A 115 -8.33 13.15 20.24
CA HIS A 115 -9.63 12.46 20.19
C HIS A 115 -10.30 12.57 18.82
N LEU A 116 -10.06 13.63 18.05
CA LEU A 116 -10.56 13.77 16.67
C LEU A 116 -9.73 12.92 15.67
N GLN A 117 -8.43 12.76 15.92
CA GLN A 117 -7.50 11.96 15.09
C GLN A 117 -7.73 10.44 15.17
N HIS A 118 -8.37 9.96 16.24
CA HIS A 118 -8.58 8.52 16.48
C HIS A 118 -10.03 8.08 16.22
N SER A 119 -10.82 8.87 15.50
CA SER A 119 -12.18 8.46 15.13
C SER A 119 -12.17 7.51 13.93
N ASP A 120 -13.06 6.51 13.97
CA ASP A 120 -13.24 5.58 12.85
C ASP A 120 -13.94 6.27 11.67
N LEU A 121 -14.84 7.21 11.97
CA LEU A 121 -15.56 8.01 11.00
C LEU A 121 -15.72 9.47 11.47
N MET A 122 -15.36 10.41 10.61
CA MET A 122 -15.62 11.84 10.80
C MET A 122 -16.72 12.32 9.86
N ILE A 123 -17.72 13.01 10.38
CA ILE A 123 -18.70 13.77 9.60
C ILE A 123 -18.32 15.23 9.69
N LEU A 124 -17.91 15.83 8.58
CA LEU A 124 -17.28 17.14 8.56
C LEU A 124 -18.11 18.12 7.73
N ASP A 125 -18.54 19.24 8.32
CA ASP A 125 -19.00 20.35 7.49
C ASP A 125 -17.79 20.98 6.80
N TYR A 126 -17.94 21.23 5.50
CA TYR A 126 -16.92 21.92 4.73
C TYR A 126 -16.81 23.40 5.12
N HIS A 127 -17.94 24.01 5.52
CA HIS A 127 -18.03 25.45 5.80
C HIS A 127 -18.06 25.74 7.33
N LEU A 128 -17.01 25.36 8.06
CA LEU A 128 -16.92 25.44 9.53
C LEU A 128 -17.04 26.85 10.17
N LYS A 129 -17.13 27.92 9.37
CA LYS A 129 -17.24 29.32 9.82
C LYS A 129 -18.41 30.03 9.11
N GLY A 130 -19.52 29.31 8.93
CA GLY A 130 -20.73 29.78 8.27
C GLY A 130 -20.64 29.90 6.74
N ASP A 131 -21.71 30.46 6.15
CA ASP A 131 -21.95 30.50 4.70
C ASP A 131 -20.93 31.35 3.89
N HIS A 132 -19.97 32.02 4.56
CA HIS A 132 -18.86 32.77 3.94
C HIS A 132 -17.50 32.06 4.06
N GLY A 133 -17.43 30.89 4.70
CA GLY A 133 -16.20 30.11 4.82
C GLY A 133 -15.68 29.66 3.45
N THR A 134 -14.36 29.69 3.26
CA THR A 134 -13.72 29.30 1.99
C THR A 134 -13.37 27.80 1.90
N GLY A 135 -13.82 26.98 2.86
CA GLY A 135 -13.49 25.54 2.93
C GLY A 135 -12.09 25.21 3.45
N GLN A 136 -11.24 26.22 3.63
CA GLN A 136 -9.83 26.07 4.00
C GLN A 136 -9.62 25.33 5.32
N ASP A 137 -10.45 25.58 6.32
CA ASP A 137 -10.35 24.93 7.63
C ASP A 137 -10.64 23.43 7.53
N ALA A 138 -11.68 23.04 6.78
CA ALA A 138 -11.99 21.64 6.51
C ALA A 138 -10.86 20.97 5.70
N ILE A 139 -10.32 21.63 4.68
CA ILE A 139 -9.16 21.13 3.91
C ILE A 139 -7.95 20.89 4.81
N LYS A 140 -7.64 21.80 5.72
CA LYS A 140 -6.53 21.62 6.68
C LYS A 140 -6.75 20.39 7.57
N ILE A 141 -7.97 20.15 8.05
CA ILE A 141 -8.31 18.92 8.80
C ILE A 141 -8.05 17.69 7.94
N LEU A 142 -8.52 17.68 6.68
CA LEU A 142 -8.30 16.55 5.77
C LEU A 142 -6.82 16.29 5.52
N LYS A 143 -5.99 17.33 5.36
CA LYS A 143 -4.53 17.20 5.23
C LYS A 143 -3.89 16.55 6.47
N ILE A 144 -4.27 16.99 7.67
CA ILE A 144 -3.78 16.40 8.93
C ILE A 144 -4.17 14.91 9.02
N LEU A 145 -5.39 14.55 8.60
CA LEU A 145 -5.83 13.15 8.57
C LEU A 145 -5.08 12.33 7.51
N ALA A 146 -4.79 12.92 6.34
CA ALA A 146 -3.99 12.30 5.29
C ALA A 146 -2.52 12.05 5.69
N GLU A 147 -1.98 12.83 6.62
CA GLU A 147 -0.64 12.62 7.19
C GLU A 147 -0.59 11.59 8.32
N SER A 148 -1.75 11.23 8.87
CA SER A 148 -1.81 10.34 10.03
C SER A 148 -1.42 8.90 9.69
N ASN A 149 -1.04 8.13 10.72
CA ASN A 149 -0.71 6.70 10.59
C ASN A 149 -1.95 5.78 10.57
N HIS A 150 -3.15 6.36 10.57
CA HIS A 150 -4.42 5.63 10.64
C HIS A 150 -5.18 5.78 9.32
N PHE A 151 -6.00 4.78 8.99
CA PHE A 151 -6.92 4.92 7.87
C PHE A 151 -8.18 5.65 8.35
N ASN A 152 -8.40 6.86 7.83
CA ASN A 152 -9.50 7.73 8.22
C ASN A 152 -10.60 7.71 7.16
N MET A 153 -11.84 7.56 7.61
CA MET A 153 -13.03 7.76 6.78
C MET A 153 -13.67 9.09 7.12
N VAL A 154 -13.96 9.91 6.09
CA VAL A 154 -14.59 11.21 6.25
C VAL A 154 -15.80 11.34 5.33
N ALA A 155 -16.95 11.68 5.90
CA ALA A 155 -18.14 12.09 5.17
C ALA A 155 -18.27 13.61 5.27
N ILE A 156 -17.91 14.33 4.21
CA ILE A 156 -18.13 15.77 4.14
C ILE A 156 -19.62 16.02 3.94
N TYR A 157 -20.28 16.63 4.92
CA TYR A 157 -21.71 16.92 4.88
C TYR A 157 -21.91 18.42 4.74
N THR A 158 -22.16 18.90 3.52
CA THR A 158 -22.07 20.34 3.17
C THR A 158 -23.24 20.83 2.33
N LYS A 159 -23.57 22.13 2.41
CA LYS A 159 -24.49 22.79 1.47
C LYS A 159 -23.90 22.89 0.05
N GLY A 160 -22.58 22.80 -0.08
CA GLY A 160 -21.86 23.02 -1.33
C GLY A 160 -21.82 24.50 -1.74
N TYR A 161 -21.32 24.78 -2.93
CA TYR A 161 -21.35 26.11 -3.53
C TYR A 161 -22.61 26.23 -4.38
N GLU A 162 -23.47 27.22 -4.09
CA GLU A 162 -24.76 27.41 -4.78
C GLU A 162 -25.66 26.15 -4.74
N GLY A 163 -25.44 25.27 -3.75
CA GLY A 163 -26.19 24.02 -3.61
C GLY A 163 -25.61 22.83 -4.38
N GLU A 164 -24.42 22.96 -4.97
CA GLU A 164 -23.70 21.91 -5.70
C GLU A 164 -22.38 21.51 -5.01
N ILE A 165 -22.03 20.22 -5.11
CA ILE A 165 -20.83 19.66 -4.45
C ILE A 165 -19.60 19.58 -5.37
N GLY A 166 -19.75 19.84 -6.68
CA GLY A 166 -18.67 19.65 -7.66
C GLY A 166 -17.42 20.49 -7.38
N LYS A 167 -17.61 21.77 -7.03
CA LYS A 167 -16.50 22.66 -6.64
C LYS A 167 -15.80 22.20 -5.35
N VAL A 168 -16.57 21.78 -4.34
CA VAL A 168 -16.03 21.20 -3.10
C VAL A 168 -15.21 19.96 -3.40
N PHE A 169 -15.70 19.08 -4.29
CA PHE A 169 -14.96 17.90 -4.71
C PHE A 169 -13.61 18.26 -5.34
N ASN A 170 -13.60 19.23 -6.26
CA ASN A 170 -12.38 19.67 -6.92
C ASN A 170 -11.40 20.35 -5.94
N ASP A 171 -11.89 21.15 -5.00
CA ASP A 171 -11.08 21.72 -3.92
C ASP A 171 -10.35 20.63 -3.11
N VAL A 172 -11.06 19.57 -2.72
CA VAL A 172 -10.48 18.47 -1.94
C VAL A 172 -9.49 17.68 -2.79
N VAL A 173 -9.81 17.36 -4.05
CA VAL A 173 -8.89 16.64 -4.95
C VAL A 173 -7.59 17.44 -5.17
N PHE A 174 -7.69 18.73 -5.47
CA PHE A 174 -6.51 19.55 -5.75
C PHE A 174 -5.69 19.78 -4.48
N SER A 175 -6.33 20.04 -3.35
CA SER A 175 -5.62 20.27 -2.09
C SER A 175 -4.87 19.05 -1.57
N LEU A 176 -5.25 17.82 -1.98
CA LEU A 176 -4.53 16.60 -1.65
C LEU A 176 -3.51 16.18 -2.71
N TYR A 177 -3.48 16.83 -3.86
CA TYR A 177 -2.58 16.49 -4.96
C TYR A 177 -1.28 17.27 -4.88
N LYS A 178 -0.15 16.56 -4.91
CA LYS A 178 1.18 17.14 -5.09
C LYS A 178 1.57 17.14 -6.57
N ASN A 179 1.83 18.33 -7.10
CA ASN A 179 2.29 18.46 -8.48
C ASN A 179 3.75 17.98 -8.63
N ASN A 180 3.96 16.88 -9.34
CA ASN A 180 5.27 16.35 -9.69
C ASN A 180 5.45 16.19 -11.22
N ILE A 181 4.62 16.84 -12.03
CA ILE A 181 4.60 16.63 -13.49
C ILE A 181 5.58 17.59 -14.18
N ASP A 182 6.53 17.01 -14.90
CA ASP A 182 7.44 17.78 -15.74
C ASP A 182 6.76 18.19 -17.06
N CYS A 183 6.57 19.51 -17.22
CA CYS A 183 5.98 20.13 -18.40
C CYS A 183 7.00 20.87 -19.26
N GLN A 184 8.31 20.64 -19.05
CA GLN A 184 9.33 21.31 -19.86
C GLN A 184 9.22 20.92 -21.34
N LEU A 185 9.23 21.97 -22.18
CA LEU A 185 9.23 21.86 -23.63
C LEU A 185 10.68 21.81 -24.13
N THR A 186 10.98 20.85 -24.99
CA THR A 186 12.19 20.86 -25.81
C THR A 186 12.13 21.97 -26.87
N ASP A 187 13.27 22.36 -27.45
CA ASP A 187 13.32 23.39 -28.50
C ASP A 187 12.37 23.07 -29.67
N LYS A 188 12.30 21.80 -30.08
CA LYS A 188 11.39 21.34 -31.14
C LYS A 188 9.92 21.48 -30.74
N GLU A 189 9.58 21.14 -29.50
CA GLU A 189 8.21 21.25 -28.99
C GLU A 189 7.81 22.72 -28.84
N ARG A 190 8.73 23.59 -28.40
CA ARG A 190 8.50 25.03 -28.29
C ARG A 190 8.18 25.65 -29.65
N VAL A 191 8.98 25.38 -30.67
CA VAL A 191 8.69 25.82 -32.05
C VAL A 191 7.33 25.31 -32.54
N ALA A 192 6.96 24.08 -32.20
CA ALA A 192 5.66 23.52 -32.58
C ALA A 192 4.48 24.24 -31.90
N VAL A 193 4.64 24.67 -30.65
CA VAL A 193 3.63 25.47 -29.93
C VAL A 193 3.58 26.90 -30.47
N ASP A 194 4.73 27.53 -30.68
CA ASP A 194 4.82 28.91 -31.20
C ASP A 194 4.17 29.01 -32.59
N ASN A 195 4.38 28.04 -33.47
CA ASN A 195 3.70 27.98 -34.78
C ASN A 195 2.16 27.94 -34.67
N VAL A 196 1.61 27.37 -33.59
CA VAL A 196 0.16 27.38 -33.36
C VAL A 196 -0.27 28.75 -32.85
N LEU A 197 0.46 29.31 -31.88
CA LEU A 197 0.18 30.63 -31.32
C LEU A 197 0.29 31.74 -32.38
N ASP A 198 1.21 31.64 -33.33
CA ASP A 198 1.36 32.62 -34.42
C ASP A 198 0.18 32.63 -35.41
N THR A 199 -0.61 31.55 -35.45
CA THR A 199 -1.75 31.43 -36.37
C THR A 199 -3.07 31.97 -35.81
N VAL A 200 -3.10 32.32 -34.52
CA VAL A 200 -4.31 32.67 -33.77
C VAL A 200 -4.01 33.75 -32.73
N ASP A 201 -5.04 34.28 -32.07
CA ASP A 201 -4.82 35.29 -31.04
C ASP A 201 -4.15 34.70 -29.78
N ASN A 202 -3.35 35.54 -29.12
CA ASN A 202 -2.70 35.27 -27.83
C ASN A 202 -3.75 35.08 -26.72
N GLY A 203 -4.36 33.89 -26.68
CA GLY A 203 -5.47 33.58 -25.77
C GLY A 203 -6.25 32.32 -26.13
N ILE A 204 -6.02 31.74 -27.33
CA ILE A 204 -6.77 30.57 -27.81
C ILE A 204 -6.82 29.42 -26.79
N PHE A 205 -5.72 29.13 -26.10
CA PHE A 205 -5.68 28.01 -25.16
C PHE A 205 -6.49 28.32 -23.91
N SER A 206 -6.43 29.54 -23.38
CA SER A 206 -7.25 29.98 -22.26
C SER A 206 -8.73 29.91 -22.60
N ASP A 207 -9.11 30.32 -23.81
CA ASP A 207 -10.50 30.28 -24.30
C ASP A 207 -10.99 28.84 -24.50
N LEU A 208 -10.14 27.97 -25.06
CA LEU A 208 -10.45 26.56 -25.28
C LEU A 208 -10.51 25.75 -23.99
N VAL A 209 -9.71 26.12 -23.00
CA VAL A 209 -9.74 25.54 -21.66
C VAL A 209 -11.03 26.00 -20.96
N GLY A 210 -11.31 27.31 -20.94
CA GLY A 210 -12.56 27.87 -20.41
C GLY A 210 -13.03 27.23 -19.11
N ASP A 211 -14.29 26.78 -19.12
CA ASP A 211 -14.95 26.11 -17.98
C ASP A 211 -14.49 24.65 -17.77
N ASP A 212 -13.76 24.06 -18.72
CA ASP A 212 -13.27 22.68 -18.65
C ASP A 212 -11.94 22.54 -17.87
N ALA A 213 -11.37 23.64 -17.36
CA ALA A 213 -10.09 23.64 -16.65
C ALA A 213 -9.99 22.56 -15.55
N GLU A 214 -11.01 22.47 -14.70
CA GLU A 214 -11.02 21.49 -13.60
C GLU A 214 -11.23 20.05 -14.10
N LEU A 215 -11.94 19.86 -15.22
CA LEU A 215 -12.07 18.55 -15.86
C LEU A 215 -10.74 18.09 -16.46
N LEU A 216 -10.01 18.98 -17.15
CA LEU A 216 -8.69 18.69 -17.68
C LEU A 216 -7.69 18.39 -16.56
N LEU A 217 -7.70 19.17 -15.48
CA LEU A 217 -6.86 18.92 -14.29
C LEU A 217 -7.18 17.57 -13.63
N ARG A 218 -8.45 17.17 -13.52
CA ARG A 218 -8.80 15.84 -13.00
C ARG A 218 -8.21 14.72 -13.87
N SER A 219 -8.34 14.82 -15.19
CA SER A 219 -7.75 13.82 -16.10
C SER A 219 -6.22 13.74 -15.99
N LEU A 220 -5.57 14.87 -15.70
CA LEU A 220 -4.13 14.94 -15.43
C LEU A 220 -3.77 14.18 -14.14
N ILE A 221 -4.48 14.44 -13.05
CA ILE A 221 -4.24 13.82 -11.74
C ILE A 221 -4.47 12.31 -11.78
N GLU A 222 -5.48 11.85 -12.52
CA GLU A 222 -5.83 10.44 -12.65
C GLU A 222 -4.76 9.64 -13.43
N LEU A 223 -4.29 10.19 -14.56
CA LEU A 223 -3.40 9.49 -15.49
C LEU A 223 -1.91 9.70 -15.18
N GLN A 224 -1.52 10.90 -14.74
CA GLN A 224 -0.13 11.32 -14.47
C GLN A 224 0.87 11.03 -15.62
N ASP A 225 0.36 10.83 -16.83
CA ASP A 225 1.14 10.51 -18.04
C ASP A 225 0.64 11.39 -19.18
N LEU A 226 1.44 12.37 -19.58
CA LEU A 226 1.07 13.36 -20.61
C LEU A 226 0.79 12.73 -21.98
N LYS A 227 1.40 11.57 -22.30
CA LYS A 227 1.13 10.88 -23.57
C LYS A 227 -0.25 10.25 -23.53
N LYS A 228 -0.59 9.53 -22.46
CA LYS A 228 -1.93 8.95 -22.26
C LYS A 228 -2.99 10.05 -22.15
N LEU A 229 -2.65 11.13 -21.45
CA LEU A 229 -3.52 12.29 -21.28
C LEU A 229 -3.97 12.87 -22.61
N SER A 230 -3.04 13.04 -23.56
CA SER A 230 -3.33 13.55 -24.91
C SER A 230 -4.34 12.71 -25.72
N GLN A 231 -4.64 11.50 -25.25
CA GLN A 231 -5.57 10.55 -25.86
C GLN A 231 -6.84 10.33 -25.02
N SER A 232 -6.93 10.92 -23.83
CA SER A 232 -8.08 10.82 -22.95
C SER A 232 -9.30 11.58 -23.52
N PRO A 233 -10.54 11.23 -23.14
CA PRO A 233 -11.74 11.86 -23.68
C PRO A 233 -11.79 13.40 -23.52
N PRO A 234 -11.49 13.99 -22.35
CA PRO A 234 -11.49 15.46 -22.19
C PRO A 234 -10.49 16.16 -23.13
N TRP A 235 -9.31 15.56 -23.31
CA TRP A 235 -8.27 16.11 -24.17
C TRP A 235 -8.55 15.90 -25.66
N LYS A 236 -9.25 14.82 -26.02
CA LYS A 236 -9.74 14.62 -27.40
C LYS A 236 -10.74 15.71 -27.78
N ASP A 237 -11.65 16.06 -26.87
CA ASP A 237 -12.59 17.17 -27.10
C ASP A 237 -11.86 18.51 -27.23
N PHE A 238 -10.92 18.80 -26.31
CA PHE A 238 -10.04 19.96 -26.42
C PHE A 238 -9.33 20.04 -27.78
N PHE A 239 -8.73 18.95 -28.26
CA PHE A 239 -8.06 18.92 -29.55
C PHE A 239 -9.01 19.04 -30.74
N LEU A 240 -10.24 18.53 -30.63
CA LEU A 240 -11.26 18.71 -31.66
C LEU A 240 -11.61 20.20 -31.81
N ARG A 241 -11.89 20.88 -30.69
CA ARG A 241 -12.17 22.32 -30.68
C ARG A 241 -10.98 23.14 -31.18
N LEU A 242 -9.75 22.73 -30.85
CA LEU A 242 -8.54 23.35 -31.38
C LEU A 242 -8.44 23.18 -32.91
N THR A 243 -8.71 21.98 -33.43
CA THR A 243 -8.73 21.72 -34.88
C THR A 243 -9.79 22.55 -35.59
N GLU A 244 -10.99 22.69 -35.03
CA GLU A 244 -12.06 23.52 -35.58
C GLU A 244 -11.64 25.00 -35.65
N ARG A 245 -10.96 25.50 -34.62
CA ARG A 245 -10.44 26.87 -34.58
C ARG A 245 -9.31 27.13 -35.57
N LEU A 246 -8.40 26.17 -35.74
CA LEU A 246 -7.24 26.29 -36.62
C LEU A 246 -7.54 25.93 -38.08
N GLY A 247 -8.63 25.20 -38.35
CA GLY A 247 -8.92 24.63 -39.67
C GLY A 247 -7.93 23.54 -40.13
N ARG A 248 -7.11 23.01 -39.21
CA ARG A 248 -6.07 21.99 -39.49
C ARG A 248 -5.84 21.09 -38.27
N SER A 249 -5.22 19.92 -38.49
CA SER A 249 -5.00 18.89 -37.45
C SER A 249 -3.55 18.42 -37.32
N ASP A 250 -2.66 18.95 -38.16
CA ASP A 250 -1.23 18.67 -38.18
C ASP A 250 -0.50 19.58 -37.19
N PHE A 251 -0.65 19.26 -35.91
CA PHE A 251 0.11 19.85 -34.81
C PHE A 251 0.55 18.77 -33.82
N GLN A 252 1.61 19.05 -33.06
CA GLN A 252 2.17 18.10 -32.10
C GLN A 252 1.35 18.08 -30.81
N ARG A 253 0.41 17.13 -30.69
CA ARG A 253 -0.48 17.01 -29.51
C ARG A 253 0.26 16.96 -28.19
N LEU A 254 1.38 16.23 -28.10
CA LEU A 254 2.15 16.13 -26.86
C LEU A 254 2.75 17.49 -26.44
N ALA A 255 3.28 18.26 -27.40
CA ALA A 255 3.83 19.59 -27.15
C ALA A 255 2.75 20.55 -26.64
N ILE A 256 1.58 20.56 -27.28
CA ILE A 256 0.42 21.36 -26.84
C ILE A 256 -0.07 20.90 -25.46
N THR A 257 -0.14 19.58 -25.22
CA THR A 257 -0.53 19.03 -23.91
C THR A 257 0.41 19.54 -22.82
N LYS A 258 1.74 19.45 -23.02
CA LYS A 258 2.74 19.98 -22.09
C LYS A 258 2.54 21.48 -21.81
N TYR A 259 2.34 22.28 -22.85
CA TYR A 259 2.15 23.72 -22.71
C TYR A 259 0.89 24.05 -21.89
N VAL A 260 -0.26 23.49 -22.27
CA VAL A 260 -1.55 23.76 -21.63
C VAL A 260 -1.58 23.22 -20.20
N VAL A 261 -1.02 22.03 -19.96
CA VAL A 261 -0.87 21.49 -18.60
C VAL A 261 0.04 22.39 -17.77
N GLY A 262 1.17 22.85 -18.32
CA GLY A 262 2.06 23.77 -17.62
C GLY A 262 1.36 25.06 -17.19
N ASP A 263 0.57 25.65 -18.09
CA ASP A 263 -0.22 26.85 -17.78
C ASP A 263 -1.29 26.58 -16.70
N LEU A 264 -2.05 25.48 -16.83
CA LEU A 264 -3.03 25.05 -15.83
C LEU A 264 -2.38 24.81 -14.45
N LEU A 265 -1.23 24.14 -14.42
CA LEU A 265 -0.53 23.85 -13.17
C LEU A 265 -0.04 25.13 -12.48
N ASN A 266 0.47 26.10 -13.24
CA ASN A 266 0.87 27.41 -12.72
C ASN A 266 -0.34 28.18 -12.20
N LYS A 267 -1.45 28.19 -12.95
CA LYS A 267 -2.68 28.90 -12.57
C LYS A 267 -3.32 28.36 -11.29
N TYR A 268 -3.22 27.05 -11.04
CA TYR A 268 -3.82 26.38 -9.88
C TYR A 268 -2.80 26.04 -8.79
N GLN A 269 -1.56 26.52 -8.88
CA GLN A 269 -0.46 26.14 -8.00
C GLN A 269 -0.78 26.31 -6.52
N GLU A 270 -1.46 27.40 -6.15
CA GLU A 270 -1.85 27.70 -4.76
C GLU A 270 -2.90 26.73 -4.19
N ARG A 271 -3.64 26.01 -5.05
CA ARG A 271 -4.62 25.00 -4.63
C ARG A 271 -4.00 23.62 -4.42
N PHE A 272 -2.78 23.37 -4.89
CA PHE A 272 -2.11 22.08 -4.75
C PHE A 272 -1.38 21.94 -3.40
N SER A 273 -1.11 20.70 -3.00
CA SER A 273 -0.34 20.41 -1.80
C SER A 273 1.17 20.53 -2.06
N SER A 274 1.90 21.03 -1.06
CA SER A 274 3.36 20.86 -0.93
C SER A 274 3.75 19.43 -0.57
N ASP A 275 2.88 18.77 0.20
CA ASP A 275 3.14 17.48 0.84
C ASP A 275 2.59 16.33 0.01
N ASP A 276 3.27 15.19 0.07
CA ASP A 276 2.91 13.99 -0.69
C ASP A 276 2.06 13.05 0.17
N TYR A 277 0.76 12.97 -0.14
CA TYR A 277 -0.18 12.07 0.51
C TYR A 277 -0.36 10.73 -0.24
N GLY A 278 0.47 10.49 -1.26
CA GLY A 278 0.38 9.37 -2.18
C GLY A 278 -0.54 9.63 -3.36
N LYS A 279 -0.85 8.58 -4.11
CA LYS A 279 -1.68 8.68 -5.32
C LYS A 279 -3.12 9.09 -4.95
N VAL A 280 -3.54 10.25 -5.46
CA VAL A 280 -4.93 10.72 -5.37
C VAL A 280 -5.78 9.97 -6.40
N ASN A 281 -6.59 9.04 -5.92
CA ASN A 281 -7.63 8.38 -6.71
C ASN A 281 -8.98 9.01 -6.36
N PHE A 282 -9.87 9.14 -7.32
CA PHE A 282 -11.18 9.71 -7.07
C PHE A 282 -12.18 9.25 -8.13
N PHE A 283 -13.46 9.39 -7.81
CA PHE A 283 -14.56 9.18 -8.73
C PHE A 283 -15.69 10.14 -8.39
N ILE A 284 -16.38 10.66 -9.39
CA ILE A 284 -17.57 11.47 -9.21
C ILE A 284 -18.54 11.25 -10.37
N ASP A 285 -19.76 10.90 -10.03
CA ASP A 285 -20.92 10.93 -10.93
C ASP A 285 -22.10 11.62 -10.22
N LYS A 286 -23.34 11.41 -10.72
CA LYS A 286 -24.55 12.01 -10.16
C LYS A 286 -24.95 11.43 -8.79
N ASP A 287 -24.60 10.17 -8.52
CA ASP A 287 -25.12 9.40 -7.40
C ASP A 287 -24.06 9.06 -6.35
N VAL A 288 -22.81 8.84 -6.80
CA VAL A 288 -21.67 8.37 -6.01
C VAL A 288 -20.47 9.26 -6.26
N ASN A 289 -19.76 9.58 -5.19
CA ASN A 289 -18.47 10.23 -5.26
C ASN A 289 -17.56 9.76 -4.13
N TRP A 290 -16.26 9.72 -4.41
CA TRP A 290 -15.23 9.48 -3.40
C TRP A 290 -13.88 10.02 -3.84
N ILE A 291 -13.03 10.28 -2.84
CA ILE A 291 -11.62 10.67 -2.99
C ILE A 291 -10.83 9.79 -2.04
N ARG A 292 -9.71 9.25 -2.50
CA ARG A 292 -8.85 8.34 -1.73
C ARG A 292 -7.38 8.69 -1.95
N VAL A 293 -6.68 8.85 -0.84
CA VAL A 293 -5.21 8.86 -0.77
C VAL A 293 -4.75 7.71 0.14
N ASN A 294 -3.48 7.64 0.52
CA ASN A 294 -2.93 6.48 1.23
C ASN A 294 -3.73 6.10 2.49
N THR A 295 -4.05 7.08 3.31
CA THR A 295 -4.59 6.95 4.68
C THR A 295 -5.95 7.63 4.86
N LEU A 296 -6.51 8.25 3.81
CA LEU A 296 -7.76 9.00 3.90
C LEU A 296 -8.71 8.57 2.78
N PHE A 297 -9.96 8.33 3.16
CA PHE A 297 -11.09 8.10 2.27
C PHE A 297 -12.19 9.12 2.55
N VAL A 298 -12.62 9.85 1.52
CA VAL A 298 -13.58 10.94 1.63
C VAL A 298 -14.77 10.68 0.71
N THR A 299 -15.98 10.92 1.19
CA THR A 299 -17.18 11.09 0.36
C THR A 299 -17.85 12.42 0.68
N ILE A 300 -18.50 13.04 -0.29
CA ILE A 300 -19.14 14.35 -0.15
C ILE A 300 -20.64 14.21 -0.34
N ILE A 301 -21.39 14.73 0.63
CA ILE A 301 -22.83 14.55 0.76
C ILE A 301 -23.46 15.93 0.91
N ASN A 302 -24.47 16.19 0.08
CA ASN A 302 -25.19 17.45 0.13
C ASN A 302 -26.15 17.50 1.34
N LYS A 303 -26.18 18.59 2.10
CA LYS A 303 -27.12 18.83 3.23
C LYS A 303 -28.61 18.84 2.82
N LYS A 304 -28.92 18.79 1.52
CA LYS A 304 -30.26 18.52 0.98
C LYS A 304 -30.70 17.07 1.18
N GLU A 305 -29.76 16.14 1.28
CA GLU A 305 -30.05 14.73 1.56
C GLU A 305 -30.35 14.51 3.04
N ASP A 306 -31.11 13.46 3.35
CA ASP A 306 -31.41 13.09 4.72
C ASP A 306 -30.13 12.58 5.44
N PRO A 307 -29.83 13.03 6.67
CA PRO A 307 -28.68 12.57 7.44
C PRO A 307 -28.60 11.05 7.63
N SER A 308 -29.74 10.35 7.66
CA SER A 308 -29.77 8.88 7.74
C SER A 308 -29.11 8.19 6.54
N LYS A 309 -29.02 8.89 5.39
CA LYS A 309 -28.38 8.37 4.18
C LYS A 309 -26.86 8.51 4.18
N ILE A 310 -26.25 9.20 5.15
CA ILE A 310 -24.79 9.41 5.20
C ILE A 310 -24.05 8.08 5.08
N PHE A 311 -24.51 7.08 5.83
CA PHE A 311 -23.88 5.76 5.89
C PHE A 311 -24.13 4.93 4.64
N GLU A 312 -25.33 5.04 4.05
CA GLU A 312 -25.63 4.37 2.79
C GLU A 312 -24.80 4.95 1.64
N LYS A 313 -24.63 6.27 1.61
CA LYS A 313 -23.76 6.96 0.64
C LYS A 313 -22.29 6.60 0.86
N LEU A 314 -21.81 6.56 2.10
CA LEU A 314 -20.45 6.09 2.42
C LEU A 314 -20.22 4.65 1.97
N LEU A 315 -21.16 3.74 2.25
CA LEU A 315 -21.06 2.35 1.81
C LEU A 315 -21.08 2.24 0.28
N SER A 316 -21.94 3.02 -0.39
CA SER A 316 -22.01 3.06 -1.86
C SER A 316 -20.71 3.57 -2.47
N ALA A 317 -20.10 4.59 -1.86
CA ALA A 317 -18.79 5.10 -2.22
C ALA A 317 -17.68 4.05 -2.03
N LEU A 318 -17.66 3.33 -0.91
CA LEU A 318 -16.70 2.25 -0.67
C LEU A 318 -16.87 1.08 -1.66
N ILE A 319 -18.11 0.72 -2.00
CA ILE A 319 -18.39 -0.32 -3.01
C ILE A 319 -17.89 0.12 -4.39
N ASN A 320 -18.13 1.38 -4.77
CA ASN A 320 -17.68 1.92 -6.04
C ASN A 320 -16.16 2.06 -6.12
N TRP A 321 -15.50 2.38 -5.00
CA TRP A 321 -14.04 2.35 -4.90
C TRP A 321 -13.44 0.97 -5.18
N GLN A 322 -14.20 -0.10 -4.92
CA GLN A 322 -13.82 -1.49 -5.14
C GLN A 322 -12.50 -1.90 -4.44
N PRO A 323 -12.43 -1.82 -3.08
CA PRO A 323 -11.27 -2.34 -2.35
C PRO A 323 -10.96 -3.79 -2.74
N THR A 324 -9.68 -4.07 -2.99
CA THR A 324 -9.22 -5.39 -3.38
C THR A 324 -9.49 -6.41 -2.26
N PRO A 325 -9.58 -7.71 -2.58
CA PRO A 325 -9.76 -8.75 -1.56
C PRO A 325 -8.69 -8.68 -0.46
N HIS A 326 -7.45 -8.34 -0.80
CA HIS A 326 -6.39 -8.15 0.18
C HIS A 326 -6.61 -6.91 1.06
N GLN A 327 -7.13 -5.81 0.50
CA GLN A 327 -7.50 -4.62 1.30
C GLN A 327 -8.63 -4.94 2.29
N LEU A 328 -9.65 -5.69 1.85
CA LEU A 328 -10.75 -6.17 2.71
C LEU A 328 -10.22 -7.02 3.87
N VAL A 329 -9.36 -8.01 3.58
CA VAL A 329 -8.74 -8.86 4.60
C VAL A 329 -7.90 -8.04 5.58
N MET A 330 -7.09 -7.11 5.09
CA MET A 330 -6.25 -6.25 5.94
C MET A 330 -7.08 -5.31 6.82
N SER A 331 -8.15 -4.73 6.28
CA SER A 331 -9.08 -3.88 7.03
C SER A 331 -9.76 -4.69 8.15
N LYS A 332 -10.25 -5.90 7.84
CA LYS A 332 -10.83 -6.80 8.84
C LYS A 332 -9.81 -7.25 9.89
N MET A 333 -8.56 -7.55 9.50
CA MET A 333 -7.50 -7.92 10.45
C MET A 333 -7.22 -6.83 11.48
N ARG A 334 -7.19 -5.55 11.04
CA ARG A 334 -7.03 -4.40 11.95
C ARG A 334 -8.18 -4.34 12.96
N ALA A 335 -9.42 -4.41 12.47
CA ALA A 335 -10.60 -4.43 13.33
C ALA A 335 -10.56 -5.58 14.37
N GLN A 336 -10.12 -6.78 13.97
CA GLN A 336 -9.98 -7.89 14.92
C GLN A 336 -8.83 -7.68 15.92
N MET A 337 -7.76 -7.02 15.51
CA MET A 337 -6.66 -6.66 16.41
C MET A 337 -7.11 -5.62 17.44
N ASP A 338 -7.93 -4.65 17.05
CA ASP A 338 -8.47 -3.65 17.96
C ASP A 338 -9.48 -4.25 18.95
N ASP A 339 -10.42 -5.07 18.45
CA ASP A 339 -11.46 -5.70 19.29
C ASP A 339 -10.90 -6.79 20.24
N TYR A 340 -9.93 -7.59 19.80
CA TYR A 340 -9.47 -8.79 20.52
C TYR A 340 -7.99 -8.75 20.94
N GLY A 341 -7.24 -7.70 20.60
CA GLY A 341 -5.81 -7.60 20.85
C GLY A 341 -5.45 -7.78 22.33
N VAL A 342 -6.16 -7.10 23.23
CA VAL A 342 -5.94 -7.20 24.69
C VAL A 342 -6.21 -8.62 25.20
N HIS A 343 -7.25 -9.28 24.70
CA HIS A 343 -7.55 -10.65 25.11
C HIS A 343 -6.50 -11.63 24.60
N ALA A 344 -6.07 -11.48 23.35
CA ALA A 344 -5.01 -12.27 22.75
C ALA A 344 -3.67 -12.06 23.50
N GLU A 345 -3.32 -10.82 23.82
CA GLU A 345 -2.15 -10.44 24.62
C GLU A 345 -2.16 -11.13 25.99
N SER A 346 -3.28 -11.08 26.71
CA SER A 346 -3.43 -11.76 28.01
C SER A 346 -3.13 -13.26 27.90
N GLY A 347 -3.53 -13.90 26.80
CA GLY A 347 -3.20 -15.29 26.50
C GLY A 347 -1.70 -15.54 26.33
N VAL A 348 -1.00 -14.65 25.63
CA VAL A 348 0.46 -14.73 25.42
C VAL A 348 1.22 -14.48 26.73
N LEU A 349 0.79 -13.48 27.51
CA LEU A 349 1.43 -13.07 28.75
C LEU A 349 1.12 -13.97 29.96
N ARG A 350 0.28 -15.01 29.79
CA ARG A 350 -0.02 -15.96 30.86
C ARG A 350 1.12 -16.94 31.13
N ASP A 351 1.91 -17.29 30.12
CA ASP A 351 3.04 -18.23 30.29
C ASP A 351 4.28 -17.50 30.85
N ARG A 352 4.33 -17.41 32.18
CA ARG A 352 5.43 -16.75 32.91
C ARG A 352 6.76 -17.48 32.77
N VAL A 353 6.75 -18.79 32.56
CA VAL A 353 7.98 -19.58 32.42
C VAL A 353 8.62 -19.31 31.05
N LEU A 354 7.81 -19.30 29.98
CA LEU A 354 8.27 -18.92 28.65
C LEU A 354 8.81 -17.49 28.62
N GLN A 355 8.13 -16.55 29.28
CA GLN A 355 8.59 -15.18 29.42
C GLN A 355 9.93 -15.08 30.16
N ALA A 356 10.10 -15.82 31.27
CA ALA A 356 11.37 -15.87 31.97
C ALA A 356 12.49 -16.43 31.07
N GLY A 357 12.17 -17.42 30.25
CA GLY A 357 13.07 -17.95 29.22
C GLY A 357 13.52 -16.89 28.22
N TRP A 358 12.57 -16.14 27.63
CA TRP A 358 12.88 -15.05 26.72
C TRP A 358 13.65 -13.91 27.40
N LEU A 359 13.28 -13.55 28.63
CA LEU A 359 13.97 -12.52 29.39
C LEU A 359 15.43 -12.89 29.70
N SER A 360 15.71 -14.17 29.95
CA SER A 360 17.08 -14.64 30.22
C SER A 360 18.03 -14.39 29.04
N GLN A 361 17.50 -14.37 27.82
CA GLN A 361 18.28 -14.12 26.60
C GLN A 361 18.79 -12.68 26.51
N PHE A 362 18.23 -11.75 27.29
CA PHE A 362 18.72 -10.36 27.32
C PHE A 362 20.05 -10.18 28.04
N PHE A 363 20.44 -11.14 28.88
CA PHE A 363 21.66 -11.04 29.69
C PHE A 363 22.89 -11.66 28.99
N GLN A 364 22.86 -11.82 27.67
CA GLN A 364 24.02 -12.27 26.89
C GLN A 364 25.14 -11.23 26.89
N GLU A 365 26.41 -11.68 26.88
CA GLU A 365 27.59 -10.83 27.10
C GLU A 365 27.85 -9.84 25.95
N HIS A 366 27.57 -10.22 24.69
CA HIS A 366 27.85 -9.39 23.52
C HIS A 366 26.64 -8.53 23.08
N ALA A 367 26.91 -7.29 22.68
CA ALA A 367 25.88 -6.31 22.32
C ALA A 367 25.04 -6.72 21.10
N ASP A 368 25.67 -7.32 20.09
CA ASP A 368 24.98 -7.73 18.86
C ASP A 368 24.06 -8.93 19.09
N ASP A 369 24.46 -9.85 19.98
CA ASP A 369 23.66 -11.02 20.34
C ASP A 369 22.43 -10.62 21.19
N ARG A 370 22.57 -9.57 22.02
CA ARG A 370 21.43 -8.93 22.69
C ARG A 370 20.45 -8.30 21.71
N ALA A 371 20.94 -7.60 20.69
CA ALA A 371 20.08 -6.99 19.67
C ALA A 371 19.30 -8.05 18.85
N LEU A 372 19.96 -9.16 18.50
CA LEU A 372 19.30 -10.29 17.83
C LEU A 372 18.25 -10.96 18.74
N SER A 373 18.57 -11.17 20.02
CA SER A 373 17.64 -11.74 21.00
C SER A 373 16.41 -10.85 21.19
N TRP A 374 16.60 -9.52 21.21
CA TRP A 374 15.51 -8.55 21.24
C TRP A 374 14.58 -8.66 20.02
N ARG A 375 15.15 -8.69 18.81
CA ARG A 375 14.38 -8.85 17.57
C ARG A 375 13.59 -10.16 17.56
N ASN A 376 14.20 -11.26 18.01
CA ASN A 376 13.53 -12.56 18.10
C ASN A 376 12.38 -12.56 19.11
N ASN A 377 12.55 -11.93 20.28
CA ASN A 377 11.47 -11.82 21.27
C ASN A 377 10.28 -11.03 20.71
N ILE A 378 10.52 -9.89 20.04
CA ILE A 378 9.47 -9.13 19.35
C ILE A 378 8.73 -10.02 18.34
N ARG A 379 9.48 -10.76 17.51
CA ARG A 379 8.90 -11.68 16.52
C ARG A 379 8.04 -12.76 17.17
N PHE A 380 8.45 -13.33 18.30
CA PHE A 380 7.65 -14.34 19.01
C PHE A 380 6.35 -13.76 19.55
N HIS A 381 6.37 -12.54 20.10
CA HIS A 381 5.15 -11.85 20.54
C HIS A 381 4.20 -11.57 19.37
N TRP A 382 4.71 -11.08 18.23
CA TRP A 382 3.90 -10.88 17.03
C TRP A 382 3.31 -12.18 16.49
N PHE A 383 4.10 -13.26 16.46
CA PHE A 383 3.63 -14.56 16.02
C PHE A 383 2.51 -15.09 16.93
N ALA A 384 2.71 -15.05 18.24
CA ALA A 384 1.73 -15.52 19.21
C ALA A 384 0.44 -14.69 19.17
N LEU A 385 0.54 -13.37 19.00
CA LEU A 385 -0.60 -12.48 18.82
C LEU A 385 -1.36 -12.79 17.53
N GLY A 386 -0.65 -12.89 16.40
CA GLY A 386 -1.23 -13.21 15.10
C GLY A 386 -1.93 -14.57 15.07
N ASP A 387 -1.36 -15.58 15.74
CA ASP A 387 -1.95 -16.91 15.84
C ASP A 387 -3.32 -16.88 16.54
N LYS A 388 -3.47 -16.06 17.58
CA LYS A 388 -4.75 -15.85 18.28
C LYS A 388 -5.77 -15.11 17.44
N ILE A 389 -5.36 -14.09 16.69
CA ILE A 389 -6.26 -13.30 15.81
C ILE A 389 -6.71 -14.14 14.61
N ARG A 390 -5.84 -14.98 14.05
CA ARG A 390 -6.11 -15.80 12.85
C ARG A 390 -7.40 -16.62 12.97
N GLY A 391 -7.67 -17.20 14.14
CA GLY A 391 -8.87 -18.01 14.37
C GLY A 391 -10.19 -17.24 14.12
N LYS A 392 -10.20 -15.92 14.33
CA LYS A 392 -11.36 -15.03 14.11
C LYS A 392 -11.49 -14.56 12.67
N MET A 393 -10.42 -14.65 11.89
CA MET A 393 -10.42 -14.27 10.47
C MET A 393 -11.01 -15.35 9.56
N ASN A 394 -11.07 -16.61 10.01
CA ASN A 394 -11.42 -17.76 9.16
C ASN A 394 -12.77 -17.62 8.44
N SER A 395 -13.82 -17.16 9.13
CA SER A 395 -15.15 -17.01 8.50
C SER A 395 -15.15 -15.94 7.42
N PHE A 396 -14.54 -14.79 7.70
CA PHE A 396 -14.43 -13.69 6.75
C PHE A 396 -13.57 -14.09 5.54
N SER A 397 -12.41 -14.71 5.77
CA SER A 397 -11.55 -15.21 4.70
C SER A 397 -12.24 -16.27 3.84
N LEU A 398 -13.09 -17.12 4.42
CA LEU A 398 -13.90 -18.08 3.66
C LEU A 398 -14.94 -17.38 2.80
N SER A 399 -15.63 -16.36 3.32
CA SER A 399 -16.58 -15.54 2.55
C SER A 399 -15.90 -14.84 1.36
N VAL A 400 -14.72 -14.25 1.58
CA VAL A 400 -13.90 -13.67 0.50
C VAL A 400 -13.52 -14.74 -0.52
N SER A 401 -13.06 -15.91 -0.08
CA SER A 401 -12.67 -17.02 -0.97
C SER A 401 -13.83 -17.52 -1.82
N ASN A 402 -15.01 -17.66 -1.24
CA ASN A 402 -16.23 -18.10 -1.94
C ASN A 402 -16.63 -17.08 -3.00
N TYR A 403 -16.66 -15.78 -2.65
CA TYR A 403 -16.93 -14.71 -3.60
C TYR A 403 -15.96 -14.72 -4.80
N LEU A 404 -14.66 -14.89 -4.55
CA LEU A 404 -13.66 -14.97 -5.63
C LEU A 404 -13.81 -16.22 -6.49
N SER A 405 -14.13 -17.34 -5.87
CA SER A 405 -14.32 -18.62 -6.56
C SER A 405 -15.56 -18.60 -7.46
N GLU A 406 -16.65 -17.97 -7.01
CA GLU A 406 -17.88 -17.79 -7.79
C GLU A 406 -17.71 -16.79 -8.94
N MET A 407 -16.90 -15.75 -8.76
CA MET A 407 -16.56 -14.79 -9.83
C MET A 407 -15.67 -15.43 -10.92
N GLY A 408 -14.78 -16.34 -10.53
CA GLY A 408 -13.85 -17.01 -11.44
C GLY A 408 -12.55 -16.24 -11.65
N GLU A 409 -11.46 -16.98 -11.88
CA GLU A 409 -10.08 -16.45 -11.87
C GLU A 409 -9.85 -15.30 -12.87
N ASP A 410 -10.25 -15.47 -14.12
CA ASP A 410 -10.00 -14.46 -15.17
C ASP A 410 -10.76 -13.16 -14.89
N GLU A 411 -12.01 -13.25 -14.39
CA GLU A 411 -12.79 -12.06 -14.02
C GLU A 411 -12.17 -11.37 -12.80
N VAL A 412 -11.77 -12.13 -11.77
CA VAL A 412 -11.06 -11.59 -10.58
C VAL A 412 -9.79 -10.86 -10.98
N LEU A 413 -8.96 -11.48 -11.82
CA LEU A 413 -7.70 -10.87 -12.27
C LEU A 413 -7.99 -9.61 -13.09
N SER A 414 -8.96 -9.63 -13.99
CA SER A 414 -9.33 -8.44 -14.77
C SER A 414 -9.89 -7.30 -13.93
N LYS A 415 -10.63 -7.62 -12.86
CA LYS A 415 -11.32 -6.63 -12.01
C LYS A 415 -10.36 -5.98 -11.01
N PHE A 416 -9.49 -6.77 -10.38
CA PHE A 416 -8.68 -6.31 -9.26
C PHE A 416 -7.18 -6.17 -9.58
N SER A 417 -6.70 -6.66 -10.73
CA SER A 417 -5.32 -6.42 -11.15
C SER A 417 -5.24 -5.15 -11.98
N MET A 418 -4.15 -4.41 -11.83
CA MET A 418 -3.86 -3.33 -12.78
C MET A 418 -3.68 -3.93 -14.18
N ASN A 419 -4.34 -3.32 -15.16
CA ASN A 419 -4.22 -3.69 -16.57
C ASN A 419 -2.73 -3.88 -16.94
N ASP A 420 -2.43 -4.96 -17.68
CA ASP A 420 -1.10 -5.35 -18.21
C ASP A 420 -0.22 -6.29 -17.37
N LEU A 421 -0.74 -7.01 -16.37
CA LEU A 421 0.04 -8.06 -15.70
C LEU A 421 -0.05 -9.41 -16.42
N ASP A 422 0.98 -9.74 -17.19
CA ASP A 422 1.23 -11.09 -17.69
C ASP A 422 1.29 -12.10 -16.52
N ARG A 423 0.62 -13.25 -16.64
CA ARG A 423 0.65 -14.35 -15.66
C ARG A 423 2.09 -14.72 -15.27
N LYS A 424 3.01 -14.62 -16.23
CA LYS A 424 4.44 -14.79 -16.00
C LYS A 424 4.96 -13.87 -14.89
N ASN A 425 4.67 -12.57 -14.96
CA ASN A 425 5.12 -11.58 -13.98
C ASN A 425 4.50 -11.81 -12.59
N ILE A 426 3.25 -12.27 -12.55
CA ILE A 426 2.59 -12.65 -11.30
C ILE A 426 3.35 -13.79 -10.61
N CYS A 427 3.65 -14.86 -11.36
CA CYS A 427 4.41 -16.00 -10.83
C CYS A 427 5.82 -15.63 -10.39
N LEU A 428 6.54 -14.79 -11.15
CA LEU A 428 7.88 -14.32 -10.79
C LEU A 428 7.87 -13.58 -9.45
N ARG A 429 6.94 -12.62 -9.28
CA ARG A 429 6.81 -11.84 -8.04
C ARG A 429 6.42 -12.73 -6.85
N MET A 430 5.49 -13.66 -7.04
CA MET A 430 5.07 -14.59 -5.99
C MET A 430 6.22 -15.51 -5.55
N ASN A 431 6.94 -16.10 -6.51
CA ASN A 431 8.07 -16.97 -6.20
C ASN A 431 9.22 -16.22 -5.54
N SER A 432 9.44 -14.95 -5.91
CA SER A 432 10.44 -14.11 -5.27
C SER A 432 10.11 -13.82 -3.81
N PHE A 433 8.86 -13.42 -3.53
CA PHE A 433 8.38 -13.21 -2.17
C PHE A 433 8.48 -14.48 -1.29
N ASN A 434 8.21 -15.65 -1.87
CA ASN A 434 8.33 -16.93 -1.18
C ASN A 434 9.80 -17.29 -0.88
N SER A 435 10.70 -17.01 -1.82
CA SER A 435 12.11 -17.37 -1.71
C SER A 435 12.87 -16.53 -0.68
N PHE A 436 12.57 -15.23 -0.62
CA PHE A 436 13.37 -14.25 0.10
C PHE A 436 12.64 -13.59 1.27
N LYS A 437 13.41 -13.17 2.28
CA LYS A 437 12.96 -12.19 3.26
C LYS A 437 12.95 -10.80 2.61
N LEU A 438 12.06 -9.93 3.09
CA LEU A 438 12.02 -8.53 2.66
C LEU A 438 13.23 -7.75 3.19
N ASP A 439 13.66 -8.06 4.41
CA ASP A 439 14.76 -7.38 5.09
C ASP A 439 15.84 -8.36 5.55
N ILE A 440 17.05 -7.82 5.74
CA ILE A 440 18.21 -8.52 6.30
C ILE A 440 18.43 -7.95 7.70
N ASP A 441 17.99 -8.70 8.72
CA ASP A 441 18.00 -8.24 10.11
C ASP A 441 19.19 -8.77 10.92
N ASP A 442 20.06 -9.57 10.30
CA ASP A 442 21.21 -10.18 10.96
C ASP A 442 22.41 -9.22 11.01
N ALA A 443 23.20 -9.30 12.08
CA ALA A 443 24.43 -8.51 12.23
C ALA A 443 25.71 -9.25 11.74
N HIS A 444 25.54 -10.51 11.33
CA HIS A 444 26.61 -11.37 10.86
C HIS A 444 26.09 -12.38 9.85
N LEU A 445 27.00 -13.01 9.11
CA LEU A 445 26.70 -13.96 8.06
C LEU A 445 25.90 -15.17 8.60
N MET A 446 24.81 -15.51 7.92
CA MET A 446 23.88 -16.59 8.28
C MET A 446 23.60 -17.47 7.08
N THR A 447 23.10 -18.69 7.36
CA THR A 447 22.66 -19.61 6.31
C THR A 447 21.59 -18.94 5.44
N GLY A 448 21.75 -19.02 4.12
CA GLY A 448 20.83 -18.44 3.14
C GLY A 448 21.09 -16.97 2.80
N HIS A 449 22.11 -16.31 3.37
CA HIS A 449 22.55 -14.99 2.89
C HIS A 449 23.08 -15.08 1.46
N VAL A 450 22.58 -14.21 0.59
CA VAL A 450 23.06 -14.03 -0.77
C VAL A 450 24.03 -12.85 -0.79
N LEU A 451 25.25 -13.14 -1.22
CA LEU A 451 26.36 -12.22 -1.34
C LEU A 451 26.54 -11.87 -2.81
N LYS A 452 26.64 -10.58 -3.11
CA LYS A 452 27.16 -10.09 -4.40
C LYS A 452 28.61 -9.70 -4.21
N LEU A 453 29.51 -10.40 -4.89
CA LEU A 453 30.94 -10.08 -4.89
C LEU A 453 31.23 -8.99 -5.93
N ASN A 454 32.35 -8.31 -5.79
CA ASN A 454 32.82 -7.25 -6.70
C ASN A 454 33.11 -7.71 -8.14
N ASP A 455 33.19 -9.02 -8.39
CA ASP A 455 33.27 -9.62 -9.73
C ASP A 455 31.89 -9.73 -10.42
N GLY A 456 30.81 -9.39 -9.71
CA GLY A 456 29.43 -9.43 -10.20
C GLY A 456 28.71 -10.75 -9.94
N ASP A 457 29.41 -11.78 -9.45
CA ASP A 457 28.80 -13.08 -9.18
C ASP A 457 27.99 -13.07 -7.87
N PHE A 458 26.91 -13.85 -7.88
CA PHE A 458 26.10 -14.10 -6.69
C PHE A 458 26.48 -15.43 -6.04
N TRP A 459 26.68 -15.39 -4.73
CA TRP A 459 27.05 -16.54 -3.90
C TRP A 459 26.11 -16.66 -2.72
N VAL A 460 25.75 -17.88 -2.32
CA VAL A 460 24.91 -18.09 -1.14
C VAL A 460 25.68 -18.80 -0.03
N CYS A 461 25.59 -18.29 1.18
CA CYS A 461 26.11 -18.94 2.37
C CYS A 461 25.29 -20.19 2.71
N MET A 462 25.90 -21.36 2.57
CA MET A 462 25.33 -22.69 2.82
C MET A 462 26.10 -23.44 3.90
N SER A 463 26.55 -22.72 4.92
CA SER A 463 27.03 -23.33 6.16
C SER A 463 25.88 -23.47 7.16
N PRO A 464 25.87 -24.53 8.01
CA PRO A 464 24.91 -24.64 9.11
C PRO A 464 24.95 -23.41 10.02
N ALA A 465 23.80 -22.94 10.51
CA ALA A 465 23.74 -21.72 11.32
C ALA A 465 24.59 -21.82 12.60
N CYS A 466 24.70 -23.01 13.21
CA CYS A 466 25.57 -23.24 14.37
C CYS A 466 27.08 -23.06 14.06
N ASP A 467 27.49 -23.15 12.79
CA ASP A 467 28.87 -22.93 12.40
C ASP A 467 29.21 -21.44 12.21
N LEU A 468 28.18 -20.60 12.13
CA LEU A 468 28.26 -19.19 11.76
C LEU A 468 28.10 -18.24 12.97
N ILE A 469 27.90 -18.77 14.17
CA ILE A 469 27.79 -17.96 15.38
C ILE A 469 29.18 -17.36 15.72
N PRO A 470 29.33 -16.03 15.74
CA PRO A 470 30.59 -15.38 16.10
C PRO A 470 31.04 -15.78 17.51
N GLY A 471 32.34 -16.02 17.71
CA GLY A 471 32.90 -16.35 19.03
C GLY A 471 32.61 -17.77 19.55
N GLN A 472 31.76 -18.57 18.90
CA GLN A 472 31.47 -19.93 19.37
C GLN A 472 32.64 -20.91 19.15
N LYS A 473 33.62 -20.55 18.29
CA LYS A 473 34.72 -21.43 17.85
C LYS A 473 36.09 -21.03 18.41
N ASP A 474 36.17 -20.81 19.73
CA ASP A 474 37.42 -20.49 20.43
C ASP A 474 38.37 -21.69 20.64
N GLY A 475 37.95 -22.89 20.22
CA GLY A 475 38.71 -24.14 20.32
C GLY A 475 39.24 -24.69 19.00
N GLY A 476 40.31 -25.49 19.06
CA GLY A 476 40.78 -26.32 17.95
C GLY A 476 41.34 -25.56 16.74
N ARG A 477 40.97 -25.98 15.51
CA ARG A 477 41.48 -25.41 14.23
C ARG A 477 41.03 -23.97 14.01
N PHE A 478 39.92 -23.53 14.61
CA PHE A 478 39.34 -22.20 14.42
C PHE A 478 40.08 -21.10 15.18
N LYS A 479 40.65 -21.41 16.36
CA LYS A 479 41.55 -20.51 17.09
C LYS A 479 42.76 -20.06 16.24
N LYS A 480 43.22 -20.91 15.32
CA LYS A 480 44.33 -20.60 14.39
C LYS A 480 43.92 -19.69 13.23
N MET A 481 42.62 -19.52 12.97
CA MET A 481 42.10 -18.67 11.90
C MET A 481 41.89 -17.21 12.35
N GLY A 482 42.11 -16.89 13.62
CA GLY A 482 41.99 -15.54 14.15
C GLY A 482 40.60 -14.95 13.90
N ASN A 483 40.54 -13.81 13.22
CA ASN A 483 39.29 -13.09 12.95
C ASN A 483 38.54 -13.58 11.68
N MET A 484 38.96 -14.70 11.08
CA MET A 484 38.36 -15.23 9.86
C MET A 484 37.32 -16.31 10.20
N MET A 485 36.13 -16.21 9.61
CA MET A 485 35.07 -17.20 9.69
C MET A 485 34.98 -17.99 8.37
N PRO A 486 35.34 -19.29 8.35
CA PRO A 486 35.13 -20.12 7.17
C PRO A 486 33.64 -20.44 7.00
N PHE A 487 33.16 -20.37 5.76
CA PHE A 487 31.83 -20.78 5.39
C PHE A 487 31.82 -21.40 3.98
N VAL A 488 30.79 -22.17 3.66
CA VAL A 488 30.60 -22.74 2.33
C VAL A 488 29.76 -21.77 1.51
N GLY A 489 30.35 -21.21 0.46
CA GLY A 489 29.64 -20.40 -0.53
C GLY A 489 29.24 -21.26 -1.73
N VAL A 490 28.01 -21.13 -2.22
CA VAL A 490 27.56 -21.76 -3.47
C VAL A 490 27.25 -20.69 -4.51
N LYS A 491 27.84 -20.79 -5.69
CA LYS A 491 27.59 -19.85 -6.79
C LYS A 491 26.20 -20.05 -7.38
N LEU A 492 25.50 -18.94 -7.63
CA LEU A 492 24.24 -18.92 -8.37
C LEU A 492 24.48 -18.66 -9.86
N TYR A 493 23.70 -19.34 -10.70
CA TYR A 493 23.79 -19.23 -12.15
C TYR A 493 22.53 -18.61 -12.72
N GLU A 494 22.66 -17.53 -13.46
CA GLU A 494 21.52 -16.91 -14.13
C GLU A 494 20.88 -17.89 -15.12
N ILE A 495 19.54 -17.89 -15.15
CA ILE A 495 18.74 -18.73 -16.03
C ILE A 495 17.55 -17.95 -16.57
N GLY A 496 17.12 -18.27 -17.79
CA GLY A 496 15.97 -17.62 -18.39
C GLY A 496 14.69 -17.87 -17.58
N GLU A 497 13.90 -16.81 -17.38
CA GLU A 497 12.67 -16.84 -16.57
C GLU A 497 11.68 -17.93 -17.00
N LYS A 498 11.56 -18.18 -18.31
CA LYS A 498 10.68 -19.22 -18.84
C LYS A 498 11.07 -20.60 -18.31
N ILE A 499 12.36 -20.93 -18.33
CA ILE A 499 12.89 -22.22 -17.88
C ILE A 499 12.67 -22.35 -16.36
N ALA A 500 12.99 -21.30 -15.61
CA ALA A 500 12.80 -21.29 -14.16
C ALA A 500 11.34 -21.45 -13.75
N LEU A 501 10.39 -20.86 -14.48
CA LEU A 501 8.96 -20.98 -14.22
C LEU A 501 8.39 -22.34 -14.60
N GLU A 502 8.79 -22.91 -15.74
CA GLU A 502 8.36 -24.24 -16.19
C GLU A 502 8.78 -25.34 -15.20
N ASP A 503 9.93 -25.17 -14.53
CA ASP A 503 10.45 -26.11 -13.53
C ASP A 503 10.44 -25.53 -12.09
N ALA A 504 9.59 -24.56 -11.77
CA ALA A 504 9.62 -23.84 -10.49
C ALA A 504 9.53 -24.74 -9.26
N ASN A 505 8.74 -25.81 -9.34
CA ASN A 505 8.51 -26.77 -8.25
C ASN A 505 9.68 -27.73 -8.01
N SER A 506 10.71 -27.66 -8.83
CA SER A 506 11.88 -28.51 -8.68
C SER A 506 12.81 -28.07 -7.55
N ASN A 507 12.56 -26.87 -7.01
CA ASN A 507 13.22 -26.30 -5.84
C ASN A 507 14.73 -26.15 -6.01
N ILE A 508 15.21 -25.91 -7.24
CA ILE A 508 16.59 -25.52 -7.57
C ILE A 508 16.71 -24.08 -8.07
N HIS A 509 15.58 -23.45 -8.38
CA HIS A 509 15.52 -22.10 -8.91
C HIS A 509 15.33 -21.06 -7.79
N VAL A 510 15.84 -19.86 -8.06
CA VAL A 510 15.83 -18.72 -7.17
C VAL A 510 15.31 -17.54 -7.96
N PHE A 511 14.28 -16.86 -7.46
CA PHE A 511 13.59 -15.77 -8.16
C PHE A 511 13.92 -14.45 -7.46
N MET A 512 14.88 -13.68 -7.98
CA MET A 512 15.24 -12.39 -7.36
C MET A 512 14.25 -11.31 -7.81
N ASN A 513 13.89 -10.39 -6.92
CA ASN A 513 13.05 -9.24 -7.28
C ASN A 513 13.88 -8.21 -8.06
N GLU A 514 13.23 -7.18 -8.59
CA GLU A 514 13.90 -6.09 -9.33
C GLU A 514 14.96 -5.37 -8.47
N ASP A 515 14.70 -5.19 -7.17
CA ASP A 515 15.64 -4.56 -6.22
C ASP A 515 16.95 -5.35 -6.06
N PHE A 516 16.93 -6.65 -6.36
CA PHE A 516 18.06 -7.57 -6.21
C PHE A 516 18.59 -8.13 -7.54
N GLY A 517 18.23 -7.50 -8.68
CA GLY A 517 18.77 -7.83 -10.01
C GLY A 517 17.73 -8.28 -11.03
N GLY A 518 16.46 -8.50 -10.62
CA GLY A 518 15.33 -8.75 -11.51
C GLY A 518 15.42 -10.03 -12.35
N ALA A 519 16.28 -10.98 -11.97
CA ALA A 519 16.57 -12.17 -12.77
C ALA A 519 16.29 -13.47 -12.00
N CYS A 520 16.14 -14.56 -12.76
CA CYS A 520 16.05 -15.91 -12.22
C CYS A 520 17.44 -16.55 -12.17
N TYR A 521 17.71 -17.29 -11.10
CA TYR A 521 18.96 -18.02 -10.91
C TYR A 521 18.70 -19.48 -10.59
N SER A 522 19.74 -20.29 -10.69
CA SER A 522 19.75 -21.71 -10.35
C SER A 522 20.90 -22.01 -9.40
N PHE A 523 20.64 -22.90 -8.44
CA PHE A 523 21.62 -23.48 -7.54
C PHE A 523 22.61 -24.43 -8.26
N HIS A 524 22.18 -25.00 -9.39
CA HIS A 524 22.97 -25.89 -10.22
C HIS A 524 23.36 -25.21 -11.54
N PRO A 525 24.59 -25.44 -12.05
CA PRO A 525 25.01 -24.95 -13.36
C PRO A 525 24.00 -25.32 -14.45
N GLY A 526 23.58 -24.33 -15.25
CA GLY A 526 22.66 -24.53 -16.37
C GLY A 526 21.23 -24.96 -16.00
N GLY A 527 20.85 -24.93 -14.72
CA GLY A 527 19.50 -25.32 -14.30
C GLY A 527 19.24 -26.83 -14.27
N VAL A 528 20.28 -27.66 -14.26
CA VAL A 528 20.13 -29.12 -14.39
C VAL A 528 20.34 -29.81 -13.04
N HIS A 529 19.35 -30.55 -12.55
CA HIS A 529 19.41 -31.29 -11.27
C HIS A 529 20.56 -32.29 -11.15
N SER A 530 21.02 -32.85 -12.28
CA SER A 530 22.11 -33.82 -12.30
C SER A 530 23.50 -33.19 -12.20
N ALA A 531 23.62 -31.87 -12.41
CA ALA A 531 24.89 -31.16 -12.26
C ALA A 531 25.21 -30.97 -10.78
N ALA A 532 26.48 -31.08 -10.39
CA ALA A 532 26.89 -30.72 -9.04
C ALA A 532 26.85 -29.18 -8.86
N PRO A 533 26.38 -28.65 -7.72
CA PRO A 533 26.46 -27.22 -7.44
C PRO A 533 27.93 -26.81 -7.32
N HIS A 534 28.27 -25.62 -7.81
CA HIS A 534 29.61 -25.06 -7.64
C HIS A 534 29.70 -24.42 -6.26
N TRP A 535 30.39 -25.11 -5.37
CA TRP A 535 30.63 -24.64 -4.01
C TRP A 535 32.12 -24.42 -3.77
N GLU A 536 32.44 -23.48 -2.89
CA GLU A 536 33.80 -23.20 -2.44
C GLU A 536 33.81 -22.90 -0.94
N MET A 537 34.94 -23.15 -0.29
CA MET A 537 35.18 -22.67 1.07
C MET A 537 35.68 -21.23 0.99
N LEU A 538 34.87 -20.31 1.51
CA LEU A 538 35.15 -18.88 1.59
C LEU A 538 35.44 -18.49 3.05
N TYR A 539 36.11 -17.37 3.25
CA TYR A 539 36.48 -16.89 4.59
C TYR A 539 36.05 -15.45 4.77
N ALA A 540 35.09 -15.19 5.66
CA ALA A 540 34.65 -13.84 5.98
C ALA A 540 35.53 -13.22 7.07
N GLU A 541 35.94 -11.95 6.90
CA GLU A 541 36.59 -11.17 7.95
C GLU A 541 35.63 -10.89 9.11
N ASN A 542 36.19 -10.39 10.22
CA ASN A 542 35.44 -9.93 11.38
C ASN A 542 34.48 -10.98 11.96
N THR A 543 34.88 -12.25 11.94
CA THR A 543 34.02 -13.39 12.32
C THR A 543 32.67 -13.39 11.59
N GLY A 544 32.64 -12.95 10.32
CA GLY A 544 31.41 -12.87 9.52
C GLY A 544 30.49 -11.70 9.86
N ARG A 545 30.87 -10.81 10.79
CA ARG A 545 30.09 -9.61 11.14
C ARG A 545 30.16 -8.57 10.03
N PHE A 546 29.03 -7.94 9.73
CA PHE A 546 28.92 -6.92 8.70
C PHE A 546 28.20 -5.67 9.21
N GLN A 547 28.54 -4.51 8.63
CA GLN A 547 27.87 -3.23 8.87
C GLN A 547 27.37 -2.71 7.52
N ASP A 548 26.17 -2.14 7.49
CA ASP A 548 25.53 -1.66 6.26
C ASP A 548 25.54 -2.69 5.13
N LYS A 549 25.36 -3.98 5.49
CA LYS A 549 25.38 -5.15 4.59
C LYS A 549 26.73 -5.42 3.91
N ALA A 550 27.79 -4.68 4.22
CA ALA A 550 29.10 -4.84 3.62
C ALA A 550 30.04 -5.72 4.46
N LEU A 551 30.76 -6.63 3.79
CA LEU A 551 31.82 -7.45 4.40
C LEU A 551 32.92 -7.79 3.41
N LYS A 552 34.08 -8.18 3.95
CA LYS A 552 35.20 -8.70 3.17
C LYS A 552 35.22 -10.22 3.20
N VAL A 553 35.35 -10.82 2.03
CA VAL A 553 35.39 -12.28 1.86
C VAL A 553 36.67 -12.66 1.11
N HIS A 554 37.36 -13.67 1.61
CA HIS A 554 38.57 -14.21 0.99
C HIS A 554 38.24 -15.52 0.28
N LYS A 555 38.69 -15.62 -0.97
CA LYS A 555 38.57 -16.79 -1.84
C LYS A 555 39.94 -17.29 -2.24
N ILE A 556 40.09 -18.61 -2.35
CA ILE A 556 41.33 -19.22 -2.85
C ILE A 556 41.26 -19.26 -4.38
N SER A 557 42.19 -18.58 -5.03
CA SER A 557 42.40 -18.61 -6.48
C SER A 557 43.68 -19.37 -6.82
N PHE A 558 43.70 -20.04 -7.97
CA PHE A 558 44.89 -20.73 -8.46
C PHE A 558 45.40 -20.04 -9.73
N GLU A 559 46.53 -19.35 -9.62
CA GLU A 559 47.23 -18.78 -10.77
C GLU A 559 48.52 -19.56 -11.03
N LYS A 560 48.70 -20.07 -12.25
CA LYS A 560 49.91 -20.81 -12.68
C LYS A 560 50.36 -21.88 -11.66
N SER A 561 49.40 -22.61 -11.10
CA SER A 561 49.61 -23.68 -10.10
C SER A 561 50.04 -23.22 -8.71
N ALA A 562 50.03 -21.91 -8.41
CA ALA A 562 50.18 -21.38 -7.05
C ALA A 562 48.82 -20.96 -6.48
N ALA A 563 48.54 -21.35 -5.23
CA ALA A 563 47.34 -20.94 -4.52
C ALA A 563 47.54 -19.55 -3.90
N ASN A 564 46.72 -18.60 -4.33
CA ASN A 564 46.68 -17.23 -3.80
C ASN A 564 45.36 -17.00 -3.08
N VAL A 565 45.41 -16.32 -1.94
CA VAL A 565 44.20 -15.86 -1.25
C VAL A 565 43.88 -14.46 -1.78
N VAL A 566 42.71 -14.32 -2.40
CA VAL A 566 42.23 -13.07 -3.00
C VAL A 566 41.10 -12.52 -2.14
N ALA A 567 41.22 -11.26 -1.74
CA ALA A 567 40.18 -10.55 -1.01
C ALA A 567 39.16 -9.96 -1.99
N HIS A 568 37.89 -10.16 -1.69
CA HIS A 568 36.75 -9.61 -2.41
C HIS A 568 35.90 -8.76 -1.46
N GLU A 569 35.51 -7.58 -1.92
CA GLU A 569 34.42 -6.84 -1.27
C GLU A 569 33.11 -7.54 -1.62
N ALA A 570 32.26 -7.74 -0.61
CA ALA A 570 30.99 -8.40 -0.71
C ALA A 570 29.88 -7.55 -0.08
N ILE A 571 28.69 -7.60 -0.69
CA ILE A 571 27.49 -7.00 -0.14
C ILE A 571 26.44 -8.10 0.04
N VAL A 572 25.87 -8.20 1.24
CA VAL A 572 24.70 -9.05 1.50
C VAL A 572 23.49 -8.38 0.85
N VAL A 573 23.05 -8.92 -0.29
CA VAL A 573 21.96 -8.33 -1.07
C VAL A 573 20.59 -8.85 -0.64
N SER A 574 20.51 -10.09 -0.16
CA SER A 574 19.25 -10.68 0.31
C SER A 574 19.49 -11.86 1.25
N GLN A 575 18.41 -12.41 1.82
CA GLN A 575 18.42 -13.62 2.62
C GLN A 575 17.25 -14.52 2.24
N PHE A 576 17.52 -15.80 2.02
CA PHE A 576 16.46 -16.78 1.87
C PHE A 576 15.59 -16.90 3.12
N ARG A 577 14.30 -17.19 2.92
CA ARG A 577 13.47 -17.70 4.01
C ARG A 577 14.05 -19.03 4.50
N TYR A 578 13.76 -19.34 5.77
CA TYR A 578 14.38 -20.45 6.48
C TYR A 578 14.19 -21.78 5.74
N GLU A 579 13.00 -22.03 5.22
CA GLU A 579 12.61 -23.23 4.50
C GLU A 579 13.41 -23.41 3.20
N TYR A 580 13.63 -22.31 2.46
CA TYR A 580 14.42 -22.31 1.23
C TYR A 580 15.91 -22.47 1.51
N ALA A 581 16.44 -21.80 2.54
CA ALA A 581 17.81 -21.95 2.99
C ALA A 581 18.11 -23.41 3.39
N LEU A 582 17.20 -24.04 4.14
CA LEU A 582 17.32 -25.44 4.53
C LEU A 582 17.24 -26.39 3.33
N ASN A 583 16.33 -26.16 2.38
CA ASN A 583 16.24 -26.98 1.17
C ASN A 583 17.57 -26.99 0.40
N PHE A 584 18.18 -25.81 0.17
CA PHE A 584 19.45 -25.73 -0.54
C PHE A 584 20.62 -26.30 0.27
N LEU A 585 20.65 -26.09 1.59
CA LEU A 585 21.65 -26.70 2.47
C LEU A 585 21.60 -28.23 2.41
N ASN A 586 20.40 -28.82 2.48
CA ASN A 586 20.21 -30.26 2.37
C ASN A 586 20.65 -30.81 1.00
N ARG A 587 20.35 -30.09 -0.07
CA ARG A 587 20.78 -30.46 -1.43
C ARG A 587 22.28 -30.43 -1.60
N LEU A 588 22.94 -29.41 -1.05
CA LEU A 588 24.39 -29.35 -1.00
C LEU A 588 24.97 -30.56 -0.26
N GLY A 589 24.45 -30.86 0.93
CA GLY A 589 24.86 -32.03 1.72
C GLY A 589 24.70 -33.35 0.93
N GLY A 590 23.57 -33.52 0.25
CA GLY A 590 23.33 -34.65 -0.65
C GLY A 590 24.36 -34.74 -1.78
N SER A 591 24.68 -33.61 -2.43
CA SER A 591 25.70 -33.58 -3.50
C SER A 591 27.11 -33.87 -2.97
N LEU A 592 27.47 -33.37 -1.79
CA LEU A 592 28.77 -33.63 -1.17
C LEU A 592 28.93 -35.10 -0.78
N SER A 593 27.84 -35.75 -0.35
CA SER A 593 27.87 -37.17 0.02
C SER A 593 28.02 -38.14 -1.16
N ARG A 594 27.75 -37.69 -2.40
CA ARG A 594 27.93 -38.50 -3.61
C ARG A 594 29.40 -38.61 -4.06
N VAL A 595 30.24 -37.65 -3.66
CA VAL A 595 31.66 -37.63 -4.03
C VAL A 595 32.39 -38.70 -3.20
N GLY A 596 32.67 -39.85 -3.82
CA GLY A 596 33.36 -40.99 -3.19
C GLY A 596 32.60 -42.32 -3.20
N LEU A 597 31.46 -42.41 -3.89
CA LEU A 597 30.68 -43.66 -4.01
C LEU A 597 31.02 -44.50 -5.27
N ASP A 598 32.07 -44.15 -6.02
CA ASP A 598 32.62 -44.88 -7.19
C ASP A 598 31.58 -45.36 -8.24
N TYR A 599 30.43 -44.69 -8.36
CA TYR A 599 29.43 -45.03 -9.37
C TYR A 599 29.92 -44.68 -10.78
N HIS A 600 29.85 -45.66 -11.69
CA HIS A 600 30.15 -45.47 -13.11
C HIS A 600 28.87 -45.21 -13.91
N ASN A 601 28.81 -44.06 -14.59
CA ASN A 601 27.73 -43.77 -15.54
C ASN A 601 27.93 -44.54 -16.84
N PHE A 602 26.88 -45.18 -17.34
CA PHE A 602 26.86 -45.73 -18.70
C PHE A 602 26.76 -44.57 -19.70
N VAL A 603 27.85 -44.30 -20.42
CA VAL A 603 27.85 -43.35 -21.53
C VAL A 603 27.47 -44.12 -22.79
N SER A 604 26.24 -43.97 -23.27
CA SER A 604 25.87 -44.50 -24.59
C SER A 604 26.75 -43.80 -25.63
N PRO A 605 27.42 -44.54 -26.54
CA PRO A 605 28.10 -43.90 -27.66
C PRO A 605 27.07 -43.07 -28.45
N LYS A 606 27.39 -41.81 -28.71
CA LYS A 606 26.57 -40.94 -29.57
C LYS A 606 26.49 -41.59 -30.97
N PRO A 607 25.31 -41.64 -31.60
CA PRO A 607 25.19 -42.05 -33.00
C PRO A 607 25.93 -41.11 -33.94
#